data_AF-A0A1G2BNC2-F1
#
_entry.id   AF-A0A1G2BNC2-F1
#
_cell.length_a   1.000
_cell.length_b   1.000
_cell.length_c   1.000
_cell.angle_alpha   90.00
_cell.angle_beta   90.00
_cell.angle_gamma   90.00
#
_symmetry.space_group_name_H-M   'P 1'
#
loop_
_entity.id
_entity.type
_entity.pdbx_description
1 polymer ?
#
loop_
_entity_poly.entity_id
_entity_poly.type
_entity_poly.pdbx_seq_one_letter_code
_entity_poly.pdbx_strand_id
1 'polypeptide(L)'
;MPFEKSVAAHPILSKEYSPENERPAEQVYAGTGKRLKWICSQCGYKWEADGNNRLSGCGCPACAHKVATPTYNLAACRPDLAQEFSSRNLPLTAKDMIPTSHKRVWWDCSKPFCGYPWKTSVKNRVRISSGCPACAGKVATPQNNLTVTHPHLAEHYSGKNKLPAKKVIAGTHHLLWWDCPDCKEEFQATGTSRVIANHAFCPKCAKSQRKKRSTPVDARISFASLFPDLAKQYSPNNPQPADQLFLKPGDDPIISWQCQNTDYGHEWQARLSSRISNDIGCPECHFKKTGQVGVVKYHFPK
;
A
#
# COMPACT_ATOMS: atom_id res chain seq x y z
N MET A 1 -19.27 53.00 -33.19
CA MET A 1 -18.34 51.85 -33.19
C MET A 1 -18.61 51.09 -34.49
N PRO A 2 -17.60 50.71 -35.31
CA PRO A 2 -17.85 50.08 -36.62
C PRO A 2 -18.57 48.74 -36.47
N PHE A 3 -19.57 48.47 -37.32
CA PHE A 3 -20.39 47.25 -37.26
C PHE A 3 -19.55 45.97 -37.35
N GLU A 4 -18.52 45.96 -38.20
CA GLU A 4 -17.60 44.82 -38.42
C GLU A 4 -16.87 44.34 -37.17
N LYS A 5 -16.80 45.19 -36.14
CA LYS A 5 -16.16 44.91 -34.85
C LYS A 5 -17.18 44.61 -33.75
N SER A 6 -18.47 44.64 -34.07
CA SER A 6 -19.55 44.38 -33.11
C SER A 6 -19.72 42.89 -32.83
N VAL A 7 -20.38 42.53 -31.73
CA VAL A 7 -20.74 41.14 -31.43
C VAL A 7 -21.59 40.54 -32.56
N ALA A 8 -22.49 41.33 -33.16
CA ALA A 8 -23.37 40.90 -34.24
C ALA A 8 -22.61 40.47 -35.52
N ALA A 9 -21.44 41.04 -35.79
CA ALA A 9 -20.62 40.69 -36.95
C ALA A 9 -19.91 39.34 -36.83
N HIS A 10 -19.92 38.72 -35.65
CA HIS A 10 -19.33 37.40 -35.43
C HIS A 10 -20.44 36.33 -35.31
N PRO A 11 -20.61 35.41 -36.28
CA PRO A 11 -21.75 34.50 -36.33
C PRO A 11 -21.96 33.66 -35.06
N ILE A 12 -20.87 33.13 -34.49
CA ILE A 12 -20.93 32.31 -33.27
C ILE A 12 -21.29 33.18 -32.06
N LEU A 13 -20.70 34.37 -31.94
CA LEU A 13 -20.94 35.25 -30.80
C LEU A 13 -22.35 35.83 -30.85
N SER A 14 -22.80 36.29 -32.01
CA SER A 14 -24.14 36.79 -32.26
C SER A 14 -25.21 35.77 -31.86
N LYS A 15 -25.05 34.50 -32.26
CA LYS A 15 -25.98 33.42 -31.91
C LYS A 15 -26.06 33.11 -30.41
N GLU A 16 -24.98 33.35 -29.67
CA GLU A 16 -24.89 33.06 -28.24
C GLU A 16 -25.04 34.31 -27.36
N TYR A 17 -25.24 35.49 -27.96
CA TYR A 17 -25.43 36.73 -27.23
C TYR A 17 -26.81 36.74 -26.57
N SER A 18 -26.86 36.89 -25.24
CA SER A 18 -28.13 36.83 -24.51
C SER A 18 -28.97 38.10 -24.75
N PRO A 19 -30.30 37.96 -24.92
CA PRO A 19 -31.21 39.11 -24.95
C PRO A 19 -31.30 39.85 -23.60
N GLU A 20 -30.76 39.28 -22.52
CA GLU A 20 -30.74 39.90 -21.19
C GLU A 20 -29.62 40.96 -21.01
N ASN A 21 -28.82 41.21 -22.05
CA ASN A 21 -27.85 42.31 -22.04
C ASN A 21 -28.56 43.65 -22.28
N GLU A 22 -28.02 44.71 -21.69
CA GLU A 22 -28.59 46.06 -21.79
C GLU A 22 -28.55 46.65 -23.20
N ARG A 23 -27.60 46.21 -24.02
CA ARG A 23 -27.38 46.73 -25.38
C ARG A 23 -27.52 45.62 -26.41
N PRO A 24 -28.06 45.92 -27.61
CA PRO A 24 -28.12 44.95 -28.69
C PRO A 24 -26.72 44.64 -29.23
N ALA A 25 -26.55 43.45 -29.83
CA ALA A 25 -25.24 42.90 -30.21
C ALA A 25 -24.48 43.81 -31.20
N GLU A 26 -25.19 44.55 -32.04
CA GLU A 26 -24.67 45.47 -33.05
C GLU A 26 -23.97 46.68 -32.41
N GLN A 27 -24.35 47.03 -31.17
CA GLN A 27 -23.82 48.19 -30.44
C GLN A 27 -22.70 47.84 -29.46
N VAL A 28 -22.33 46.55 -29.36
CA VAL A 28 -21.33 46.07 -28.41
C VAL A 28 -20.09 45.60 -29.16
N TYR A 29 -18.92 46.12 -28.78
CA TYR A 29 -17.64 45.68 -29.33
C TYR A 29 -17.33 44.25 -28.91
N ALA A 30 -17.06 43.37 -29.87
CA ALA A 30 -16.84 41.95 -29.61
C ALA A 30 -15.64 41.70 -28.69
N GLY A 31 -14.54 42.44 -28.90
CA GLY A 31 -13.33 42.35 -28.07
C GLY A 31 -13.40 43.11 -26.75
N THR A 32 -14.60 43.46 -26.25
CA THR A 32 -14.72 44.20 -25.00
C THR A 32 -14.27 43.38 -23.79
N GLY A 33 -13.58 44.02 -22.84
CA GLY A 33 -13.27 43.42 -21.53
C GLY A 33 -14.44 43.45 -20.55
N LYS A 34 -15.63 43.90 -20.96
CA LYS A 34 -16.83 43.88 -20.12
C LYS A 34 -17.42 42.48 -20.05
N ARG A 35 -17.89 42.09 -18.87
CA ARG A 35 -18.74 40.91 -18.70
C ARG A 35 -20.07 41.11 -19.39
N LEU A 36 -20.38 40.19 -20.29
CA LEU A 36 -21.64 40.11 -21.01
C LEU A 36 -22.32 38.79 -20.64
N LYS A 37 -23.65 38.76 -20.78
CA LYS A 37 -24.46 37.55 -20.59
C LYS A 37 -24.53 36.77 -21.91
N TRP A 38 -24.32 35.47 -21.83
CA TRP A 38 -24.33 34.55 -22.97
C TRP A 38 -25.29 33.40 -22.71
N ILE A 39 -25.86 32.83 -23.78
CA ILE A 39 -26.70 31.64 -23.74
C ILE A 39 -26.21 30.64 -24.79
N CYS A 40 -26.04 29.38 -24.40
CA CYS A 40 -25.45 28.40 -25.29
C CYS A 40 -26.46 28.00 -26.34
N SER A 41 -26.09 28.10 -27.61
CA SER A 41 -26.95 27.71 -28.72
C SER A 41 -27.28 26.21 -28.77
N GLN A 42 -26.51 25.37 -28.06
CA GLN A 42 -26.63 23.91 -28.05
C GLN A 42 -27.39 23.39 -26.83
N CYS A 43 -27.01 23.85 -25.63
CA CYS A 43 -27.56 23.31 -24.37
C CYS A 43 -28.40 24.32 -23.57
N GLY A 44 -28.53 25.56 -24.05
CA GLY A 44 -29.31 26.62 -23.38
C GLY A 44 -28.68 27.14 -22.08
N TYR A 45 -27.50 26.66 -21.68
CA TYR A 45 -26.84 27.13 -20.46
C TYR A 45 -26.51 28.62 -20.55
N LYS A 46 -26.87 29.38 -19.52
CA LYS A 46 -26.59 30.81 -19.41
C LYS A 46 -25.33 31.03 -18.59
N TRP A 47 -24.44 31.92 -19.05
CA TRP A 47 -23.22 32.27 -18.31
C TRP A 47 -22.78 33.70 -18.58
N GLU A 48 -21.91 34.21 -17.71
CA GLU A 48 -21.24 35.49 -17.90
C GLU A 48 -19.79 35.28 -18.31
N ALA A 49 -19.34 36.02 -19.31
CA ALA A 49 -17.95 36.05 -19.74
C ALA A 49 -17.65 37.37 -20.45
N ASP A 50 -16.38 37.74 -20.45
CA ASP A 50 -15.91 38.92 -21.17
C ASP A 50 -15.97 38.69 -22.68
N GLY A 51 -16.28 39.75 -23.44
CA GLY A 51 -16.32 39.69 -24.90
C GLY A 51 -14.99 39.22 -25.51
N ASN A 52 -13.86 39.74 -25.03
CA ASN A 52 -12.53 39.34 -25.49
C ASN A 52 -12.25 37.83 -25.28
N ASN A 53 -12.64 37.26 -24.14
CA ASN A 53 -12.48 35.83 -23.85
C ASN A 53 -13.30 34.98 -24.83
N ARG A 54 -14.50 35.44 -25.15
CA ARG A 54 -15.40 34.80 -26.11
C ARG A 54 -14.87 34.89 -27.53
N LEU A 55 -14.35 36.05 -27.93
CA LEU A 55 -13.73 36.27 -29.23
C LEU A 55 -12.49 35.38 -29.42
N SER A 56 -11.72 35.12 -28.35
CA SER A 56 -10.59 34.18 -28.34
C SER A 56 -10.99 32.70 -28.39
N GLY A 57 -12.28 32.37 -28.51
CA GLY A 57 -12.78 31.00 -28.67
C GLY A 57 -13.16 30.28 -27.37
N CYS A 58 -13.22 30.96 -26.22
CA CYS A 58 -13.70 30.32 -24.98
C CYS A 58 -15.21 30.03 -25.08
N GLY A 59 -15.58 28.76 -25.23
CA GLY A 59 -16.96 28.29 -25.41
C GLY A 59 -17.81 28.23 -24.14
N CYS A 60 -18.97 27.56 -24.25
CA CYS A 60 -19.87 27.31 -23.13
C CYS A 60 -19.20 26.42 -22.05
N PRO A 61 -19.16 26.86 -20.77
CA PRO A 61 -18.53 26.09 -19.70
C PRO A 61 -19.29 24.80 -19.35
N ALA A 62 -20.60 24.74 -19.60
CA ALA A 62 -21.41 23.54 -19.38
C ALA A 62 -21.05 22.44 -20.39
N CYS A 63 -21.02 22.76 -21.69
CA CYS A 63 -20.58 21.82 -22.73
C CYS A 63 -19.14 21.35 -22.53
N ALA A 64 -18.28 22.23 -21.97
CA ALA A 64 -16.90 21.89 -21.63
C ALA A 64 -16.74 21.18 -20.27
N HIS A 65 -17.84 20.81 -19.58
CA HIS A 65 -17.82 20.12 -18.29
C HIS A 65 -17.04 20.84 -17.19
N LYS A 66 -17.03 22.18 -17.24
CA LYS A 66 -16.34 23.06 -16.28
C LYS A 66 -17.23 23.56 -15.14
N VAL A 67 -18.55 23.38 -15.27
CA VAL A 67 -19.57 23.77 -14.28
C VAL A 67 -20.54 22.63 -14.05
N ALA A 68 -21.17 22.63 -12.88
CA ALA A 68 -22.19 21.65 -12.56
C ALA A 68 -23.47 21.95 -13.35
N THR A 69 -24.07 20.92 -13.94
CA THR A 69 -25.35 20.99 -14.63
C THR A 69 -26.27 19.88 -14.10
N PRO A 70 -27.58 19.89 -14.39
CA PRO A 70 -28.48 18.82 -13.95
C PRO A 70 -28.03 17.41 -14.36
N THR A 71 -27.37 17.28 -15.51
CA THR A 71 -26.86 16.02 -16.06
C THR A 71 -25.38 15.77 -15.80
N TYR A 72 -24.62 16.81 -15.42
CA TYR A 72 -23.19 16.72 -15.14
C TYR A 72 -22.84 17.34 -13.78
N ASN A 73 -23.02 16.55 -12.73
CA ASN A 73 -22.63 16.87 -11.37
C ASN A 73 -22.30 15.57 -10.62
N LEU A 74 -21.75 15.65 -9.41
CA LEU A 74 -21.34 14.47 -8.64
C LEU A 74 -22.53 13.55 -8.36
N ALA A 75 -23.70 14.09 -8.02
CA ALA A 75 -24.89 13.28 -7.77
C ALA A 75 -25.41 12.57 -9.03
N ALA A 76 -25.37 13.22 -10.19
CA ALA A 76 -25.80 12.61 -11.46
C ALA A 76 -24.78 11.58 -11.97
N CYS A 77 -23.49 11.89 -11.91
CA CYS A 77 -22.44 11.04 -12.49
C CYS A 77 -21.97 9.91 -11.54
N ARG A 78 -22.04 10.13 -10.22
CA ARG A 78 -21.58 9.19 -9.18
C ARG A 78 -22.52 9.18 -7.96
N PRO A 79 -23.75 8.64 -8.10
CA PRO A 79 -24.71 8.53 -7.00
C PRO A 79 -24.16 7.79 -5.78
N ASP A 80 -23.28 6.80 -6.01
CA ASP A 80 -22.57 6.04 -4.98
C ASP A 80 -21.70 6.94 -4.08
N LEU A 81 -21.00 7.91 -4.68
CA LEU A 81 -20.17 8.87 -3.94
C LEU A 81 -21.00 10.01 -3.36
N ALA A 82 -22.11 10.38 -3.99
CA ALA A 82 -22.98 11.42 -3.48
C ALA A 82 -23.61 11.05 -2.12
N GLN A 83 -23.82 9.76 -1.85
CA GLN A 83 -24.25 9.26 -0.53
C GLN A 83 -23.19 9.49 0.56
N GLU A 84 -21.91 9.50 0.18
CA GLU A 84 -20.81 9.82 1.10
C GLU A 84 -20.58 11.33 1.27
N PHE A 85 -21.27 12.18 0.51
CA PHE A 85 -21.07 13.62 0.55
C PHE A 85 -21.63 14.20 1.86
N SER A 86 -20.74 14.70 2.72
CA SER A 86 -21.12 15.10 4.08
C SER A 86 -22.00 16.35 4.12
N SER A 87 -22.95 16.39 5.06
CA SER A 87 -23.73 17.58 5.38
C SER A 87 -22.87 18.73 5.93
N ARG A 88 -21.63 18.47 6.36
CA ARG A 88 -20.65 19.49 6.77
C ARG A 88 -20.22 20.44 5.66
N ASN A 89 -20.60 20.15 4.42
CA ASN A 89 -20.30 21.00 3.27
C ASN A 89 -21.39 22.05 2.99
N LEU A 90 -22.51 22.03 3.72
CA LEU A 90 -23.59 22.99 3.53
C LEU A 90 -23.04 24.43 3.56
N PRO A 91 -23.49 25.30 2.63
CA PRO A 91 -24.65 25.12 1.75
C PRO A 91 -24.38 24.30 0.46
N LEU A 92 -23.16 23.81 0.22
CA LEU A 92 -22.85 23.03 -0.97
C LEU A 92 -23.40 21.61 -0.85
N THR A 93 -23.92 21.10 -1.96
CA THR A 93 -24.40 19.73 -2.12
C THR A 93 -23.61 19.00 -3.20
N ALA A 94 -23.82 17.68 -3.31
CA ALA A 94 -23.24 16.90 -4.41
C ALA A 94 -23.74 17.37 -5.80
N LYS A 95 -24.88 18.05 -5.89
CA LYS A 95 -25.39 18.61 -7.15
C LYS A 95 -24.62 19.84 -7.61
N ASP A 96 -23.91 20.51 -6.70
CA ASP A 96 -23.14 21.73 -7.00
C ASP A 96 -21.70 21.42 -7.44
N MET A 97 -21.26 20.18 -7.31
CA MET A 97 -19.87 19.77 -7.55
C MET A 97 -19.75 18.99 -8.85
N ILE A 98 -18.81 19.35 -9.72
CA ILE A 98 -18.43 18.49 -10.86
C ILE A 98 -17.50 17.34 -10.41
N PRO A 99 -17.54 16.16 -11.06
CA PRO A 99 -16.70 15.02 -10.70
C PRO A 99 -15.20 15.28 -10.73
N THR A 100 -14.75 16.24 -11.56
CA THR A 100 -13.34 16.62 -11.72
C THR A 100 -12.90 17.75 -10.77
N SER A 101 -13.78 18.20 -9.87
CA SER A 101 -13.52 19.35 -9.00
C SER A 101 -12.33 19.09 -8.07
N HIS A 102 -11.42 20.05 -8.04
CA HIS A 102 -10.28 20.06 -7.13
C HIS A 102 -10.64 20.49 -5.70
N LYS A 103 -11.89 20.95 -5.47
CA LYS A 103 -12.35 21.41 -4.17
C LYS A 103 -12.31 20.28 -3.15
N ARG A 104 -11.64 20.53 -2.02
CA ARG A 104 -11.61 19.61 -0.88
C ARG A 104 -12.88 19.80 -0.05
N VAL A 105 -13.65 18.74 0.05
CA VAL A 105 -14.93 18.69 0.77
C VAL A 105 -14.88 17.57 1.80
N TRP A 106 -15.79 17.63 2.77
CA TRP A 106 -15.99 16.57 3.75
C TRP A 106 -16.76 15.41 3.15
N TRP A 107 -16.35 14.20 3.52
CA TRP A 107 -17.00 12.94 3.19
C TRP A 107 -17.28 12.19 4.48
N ASP A 108 -18.41 11.51 4.55
CA ASP A 108 -18.76 10.60 5.64
C ASP A 108 -18.70 9.16 5.13
N CYS A 109 -18.19 8.25 5.96
CA CYS A 109 -17.98 6.88 5.50
C CYS A 109 -19.34 6.19 5.40
N SER A 110 -19.67 5.71 4.20
CA SER A 110 -20.91 4.96 3.92
C SER A 110 -21.02 3.64 4.68
N LYS A 111 -19.91 3.12 5.24
CA LYS A 111 -19.95 1.88 6.01
C LYS A 111 -20.69 2.08 7.35
N PRO A 112 -21.72 1.26 7.66
CA PRO A 112 -22.56 1.43 8.85
C PRO A 112 -21.79 1.49 10.19
N PHE A 113 -20.71 0.71 10.30
CA PHE A 113 -19.90 0.61 11.52
C PHE A 113 -18.80 1.68 11.62
N CYS A 114 -18.66 2.56 10.62
CA CYS A 114 -17.57 3.53 10.56
C CYS A 114 -18.06 4.96 10.70
N GLY A 115 -18.84 5.48 9.74
CA GLY A 115 -19.31 6.87 9.73
C GLY A 115 -18.22 7.95 9.84
N TYR A 116 -16.93 7.60 9.73
CA TYR A 116 -15.83 8.52 10.03
C TYR A 116 -15.78 9.64 8.99
N PRO A 117 -15.70 10.91 9.42
CA PRO A 117 -15.61 12.04 8.50
C PRO A 117 -14.17 12.31 8.03
N TRP A 118 -13.94 12.57 6.75
CA TRP A 118 -12.63 12.98 6.23
C TRP A 118 -12.70 14.02 5.11
N LYS A 119 -11.62 14.79 4.93
CA LYS A 119 -11.50 15.79 3.85
C LYS A 119 -10.62 15.32 2.70
N THR A 120 -11.16 15.28 1.50
CA THR A 120 -10.40 15.07 0.25
C THR A 120 -11.10 15.77 -0.92
N SER A 121 -10.41 15.89 -2.07
CA SER A 121 -11.02 16.50 -3.25
C SER A 121 -12.02 15.58 -3.93
N VAL A 122 -13.04 16.16 -4.57
CA VAL A 122 -14.02 15.41 -5.39
C VAL A 122 -13.31 14.61 -6.47
N LYS A 123 -12.36 15.23 -7.19
CA LYS A 123 -11.52 14.56 -8.19
C LYS A 123 -10.81 13.32 -7.64
N ASN A 124 -10.23 13.38 -6.44
CA ASN A 124 -9.54 12.24 -5.86
C ASN A 124 -10.53 11.15 -5.43
N ARG A 125 -11.71 11.51 -4.91
CA ARG A 125 -12.75 10.51 -4.65
C ARG A 125 -13.20 9.79 -5.91
N VAL A 126 -13.41 10.52 -7.00
CA VAL A 126 -13.94 9.97 -8.24
C VAL A 126 -12.89 9.15 -8.99
N ARG A 127 -11.68 9.70 -9.17
CA ARG A 127 -10.66 9.15 -10.08
C ARG A 127 -9.85 8.02 -9.46
N ILE A 128 -9.44 8.16 -8.21
CA ILE A 128 -8.54 7.20 -7.54
C ILE A 128 -9.23 6.49 -6.37
N SER A 129 -10.55 6.66 -6.22
CA SER A 129 -11.35 6.04 -5.17
C SER A 129 -10.75 6.23 -3.78
N SER A 130 -10.24 7.42 -3.45
CA SER A 130 -9.60 7.68 -2.16
C SER A 130 -10.56 7.40 -1.00
N GLY A 131 -10.43 6.23 -0.37
CA GLY A 131 -11.40 5.74 0.61
C GLY A 131 -11.26 6.35 2.01
N CYS A 132 -12.12 5.87 2.92
CA CYS A 132 -12.11 6.28 4.32
C CYS A 132 -10.79 5.91 5.02
N PRO A 133 -10.05 6.88 5.60
CA PRO A 133 -8.77 6.61 6.24
C PRO A 133 -8.90 5.77 7.51
N ALA A 134 -10.04 5.83 8.21
CA ALA A 134 -10.29 4.99 9.38
C ALA A 134 -10.43 3.52 8.99
N CYS A 135 -11.21 3.24 7.95
CA CYS A 135 -11.34 1.89 7.39
C CYS A 135 -10.01 1.34 6.85
N ALA A 136 -9.14 2.20 6.35
CA ALA A 136 -7.81 1.83 5.86
C ALA A 136 -6.76 1.71 6.98
N GLY A 137 -7.13 1.86 8.26
CA GLY A 137 -6.20 1.80 9.39
C GLY A 137 -5.16 2.92 9.41
N LYS A 138 -5.42 4.05 8.74
CA LYS A 138 -4.49 5.20 8.69
C LYS A 138 -4.71 6.21 9.81
N VAL A 139 -5.89 6.17 10.44
CA VAL A 139 -6.24 7.04 11.57
C VAL A 139 -6.92 6.21 12.65
N ALA A 140 -6.57 6.52 13.91
CA ALA A 140 -7.17 5.91 15.08
C ALA A 140 -8.57 6.48 15.33
N THR A 141 -9.51 5.58 15.57
CA THR A 141 -10.89 5.84 15.98
C THR A 141 -11.18 5.03 17.24
N PRO A 142 -12.31 5.30 17.93
CA PRO A 142 -12.73 4.50 19.07
C PRO A 142 -12.86 2.99 18.76
N GLN A 143 -13.02 2.59 17.50
CA GLN A 143 -13.24 1.20 17.08
C GLN A 143 -11.97 0.47 16.65
N ASN A 144 -10.91 1.17 16.24
CA ASN A 144 -9.73 0.53 15.62
C ASN A 144 -8.39 0.89 16.27
N ASN A 145 -8.40 1.61 17.39
CA ASN A 145 -7.18 2.01 18.08
C ASN A 145 -6.48 0.82 18.78
N LEU A 146 -5.26 1.07 19.28
CA LEU A 146 -4.39 0.08 19.90
C LEU A 146 -5.03 -0.60 21.11
N THR A 147 -5.71 0.13 21.99
CA THR A 147 -6.32 -0.44 23.20
C THR A 147 -7.50 -1.36 22.89
N VAL A 148 -8.20 -1.11 21.77
CA VAL A 148 -9.36 -1.91 21.36
C VAL A 148 -8.94 -3.14 20.55
N THR A 149 -8.01 -2.97 19.62
CA THR A 149 -7.63 -4.06 18.69
C THR A 149 -6.51 -4.95 19.21
N HIS A 150 -5.61 -4.41 20.04
CA HIS A 150 -4.44 -5.12 20.55
C HIS A 150 -4.19 -4.77 22.04
N PRO A 151 -5.10 -5.14 22.96
CA PRO A 151 -4.98 -4.82 24.38
C PRO A 151 -3.66 -5.30 25.00
N HIS A 152 -3.20 -6.50 24.62
CA HIS A 152 -1.89 -7.04 25.05
C HIS A 152 -0.70 -6.15 24.66
N LEU A 153 -0.74 -5.47 23.50
CA LEU A 153 0.29 -4.50 23.13
C LEU A 153 0.12 -3.18 23.87
N ALA A 154 -1.12 -2.78 24.14
CA ALA A 154 -1.42 -1.55 24.87
C ALA A 154 -0.92 -1.60 26.33
N GLU A 155 -0.93 -2.78 26.97
CA GLU A 155 -0.34 -3.01 28.30
C GLU A 155 1.17 -2.74 28.35
N HIS A 156 1.84 -2.83 27.20
CA HIS A 156 3.28 -2.64 27.05
C HIS A 156 3.61 -1.32 26.34
N TYR A 157 2.63 -0.43 26.22
CA TYR A 157 2.80 0.87 25.58
C TYR A 157 3.37 1.87 26.58
N SER A 158 4.60 2.33 26.34
CA SER A 158 5.32 3.20 27.28
C SER A 158 4.67 4.58 27.40
N GLY A 159 4.70 5.13 28.62
CA GLY A 159 4.29 6.51 28.91
C GLY A 159 5.16 7.58 28.24
N LYS A 160 6.32 7.23 27.67
CA LYS A 160 7.17 8.15 26.89
C LYS A 160 6.56 8.61 25.58
N ASN A 161 5.53 7.92 25.10
CA ASN A 161 4.88 8.28 23.85
C ASN A 161 4.03 9.55 24.01
N LYS A 162 4.11 10.44 23.02
CA LYS A 162 3.33 11.70 23.01
C LYS A 162 1.82 11.47 22.91
N LEU A 163 1.40 10.41 22.24
CA LEU A 163 -0.01 10.06 22.08
C LEU A 163 -0.38 8.92 23.04
N PRO A 164 -1.56 8.95 23.66
CA PRO A 164 -2.06 7.80 24.41
C PRO A 164 -2.38 6.64 23.45
N ALA A 165 -2.30 5.40 23.93
CA ALA A 165 -2.58 4.20 23.14
C ALA A 165 -3.93 4.24 22.40
N LYS A 166 -4.98 4.82 23.02
CA LYS A 166 -6.31 5.00 22.41
C LYS A 166 -6.35 5.92 21.18
N LYS A 167 -5.25 6.64 20.89
CA LYS A 167 -5.08 7.50 19.71
C LYS A 167 -4.07 6.95 18.69
N VAL A 168 -3.68 5.68 18.83
CA VAL A 168 -2.67 5.03 17.98
C VAL A 168 -3.29 3.82 17.28
N ILE A 169 -2.92 3.60 16.02
CA ILE A 169 -3.22 2.35 15.31
C ILE A 169 -2.09 1.36 15.54
N ALA A 170 -2.43 0.11 15.85
CA ALA A 170 -1.44 -0.94 16.10
C ALA A 170 -0.50 -1.17 14.91
N GLY A 171 -1.01 -1.16 13.68
CA GLY A 171 -0.21 -1.35 12.47
C GLY A 171 0.62 -0.13 12.02
N THR A 172 0.82 0.89 12.85
CA THR A 172 1.55 2.11 12.47
C THR A 172 3.04 1.85 12.18
N HIS A 173 3.56 2.53 11.15
CA HIS A 173 5.00 2.54 10.84
C HIS A 173 5.79 3.56 11.66
N HIS A 174 5.14 4.36 12.50
CA HIS A 174 5.84 5.26 13.41
C HIS A 174 6.57 4.48 14.51
N LEU A 175 7.78 4.91 14.84
CA LEU A 175 8.50 4.42 16.02
C LEU A 175 7.78 4.91 17.29
N LEU A 176 7.48 3.95 18.15
CA LEU A 176 6.84 4.14 19.44
C LEU A 176 7.73 3.52 20.51
N TRP A 177 7.62 4.02 21.73
CA TRP A 177 8.27 3.47 22.91
C TRP A 177 7.42 2.33 23.50
N TRP A 178 8.07 1.23 23.85
CA TRP A 178 7.45 0.02 24.40
C TRP A 178 8.21 -0.46 25.62
N ASP A 179 7.48 -1.00 26.58
CA ASP A 179 8.03 -1.64 27.77
C ASP A 179 8.10 -3.15 27.50
N CYS A 180 9.29 -3.75 27.57
CA CYS A 180 9.39 -5.20 27.39
C CYS A 180 8.78 -5.93 28.59
N PRO A 181 7.79 -6.83 28.43
CA PRO A 181 7.24 -7.56 29.56
C PRO A 181 8.26 -8.48 30.23
N ASP A 182 9.22 -9.02 29.47
CA ASP A 182 10.18 -10.01 29.95
C ASP A 182 11.32 -9.36 30.75
N CYS A 183 11.96 -8.33 30.19
CA CYS A 183 13.13 -7.70 30.81
C CYS A 183 12.87 -6.32 31.40
N LYS A 184 11.63 -5.80 31.30
CA LYS A 184 11.19 -4.47 31.79
C LYS A 184 11.92 -3.27 31.19
N GLU A 185 12.74 -3.51 30.18
CA GLU A 185 13.49 -2.47 29.49
C GLU A 185 12.65 -1.80 28.41
N GLU A 186 12.80 -0.48 28.33
CA GLU A 186 12.12 0.32 27.33
C GLU A 186 12.89 0.28 26.00
N PHE A 187 12.18 0.18 24.89
CA PHE A 187 12.78 0.17 23.56
C PHE A 187 11.86 0.79 22.52
N GLN A 188 12.43 1.20 21.39
CA GLN A 188 11.67 1.72 20.27
C GLN A 188 11.42 0.64 19.23
N ALA A 189 10.19 0.58 18.74
CA ALA A 189 9.79 -0.27 17.62
C ALA A 189 8.58 0.33 16.92
N THR A 190 8.37 -0.03 15.65
CA THR A 190 7.13 0.35 14.95
C THR A 190 5.96 -0.47 15.47
N GLY A 191 4.76 0.08 15.41
CA GLY A 191 3.56 -0.69 15.75
C GLY A 191 3.42 -1.94 14.87
N THR A 192 3.66 -1.81 13.56
CA THR A 192 3.60 -2.94 12.61
C THR A 192 4.51 -4.10 13.05
N SER A 193 5.74 -3.84 13.47
CA SER A 193 6.66 -4.91 13.88
C SER A 193 6.22 -5.59 15.18
N ARG A 194 5.55 -4.84 16.08
CA ARG A 194 4.99 -5.39 17.31
C ARG A 194 3.81 -6.32 17.05
N VAL A 195 2.95 -5.99 16.09
CA VAL A 195 1.82 -6.85 15.68
C VAL A 195 2.31 -8.17 15.08
N ILE A 196 3.32 -8.13 14.21
CA ILE A 196 3.79 -9.34 13.50
C ILE A 196 4.56 -10.29 14.42
N ALA A 197 5.37 -9.76 15.34
CA ALA A 197 6.42 -10.56 15.97
C ALA A 197 6.32 -10.66 17.49
N ASN A 198 5.20 -10.23 18.10
CA ASN A 198 4.81 -10.44 19.50
C ASN A 198 5.99 -10.74 20.46
N HIS A 199 6.69 -9.69 20.91
CA HIS A 199 7.87 -9.71 21.80
C HIS A 199 9.25 -10.04 21.20
N ALA A 200 9.34 -10.68 20.03
CA ALA A 200 10.61 -11.13 19.44
C ALA A 200 11.60 -10.00 19.05
N PHE A 201 11.17 -8.74 19.10
CA PHE A 201 12.00 -7.58 18.74
C PHE A 201 12.55 -6.76 19.91
N CYS A 202 12.32 -7.13 21.18
CA CYS A 202 13.05 -6.45 22.26
C CYS A 202 14.57 -6.63 22.00
N PRO A 203 15.35 -5.56 21.74
CA PRO A 203 16.74 -5.72 21.30
C PRO A 203 17.62 -6.40 22.35
N LYS A 204 17.33 -6.16 23.64
CA LYS A 204 18.03 -6.80 24.76
C LYS A 204 17.69 -8.29 24.84
N CYS A 205 16.40 -8.66 24.80
CA CYS A 205 16.00 -10.08 24.81
C CYS A 205 16.50 -10.83 23.57
N ALA A 206 16.42 -10.23 22.38
CA ALA A 206 16.91 -10.83 21.14
C ALA A 206 18.44 -11.08 21.18
N LYS A 207 19.21 -10.13 21.73
CA LYS A 207 20.65 -10.32 21.98
C LYS A 207 20.93 -11.45 22.97
N SER A 208 20.16 -11.52 24.06
CA SER A 208 20.30 -12.59 25.07
C SER A 208 20.02 -13.98 24.48
N GLN A 209 18.96 -14.10 23.66
CA GLN A 209 18.63 -15.35 22.98
C GLN A 209 19.67 -15.75 21.92
N ARG A 210 20.24 -14.78 21.19
CA ARG A 210 21.38 -15.04 20.28
C ARG A 210 22.61 -15.54 21.04
N LYS A 211 22.91 -14.97 22.21
CA LYS A 211 24.01 -15.44 23.07
C LYS A 211 23.79 -16.87 23.56
N LYS A 212 22.55 -17.25 23.91
CA LYS A 212 22.21 -18.64 24.30
C LYS A 212 22.31 -19.63 23.13
N ARG A 213 22.10 -19.18 21.89
CA ARG A 213 22.35 -20.02 20.69
C ARG A 213 23.83 -20.05 20.30
N SER A 214 24.62 -19.06 20.71
CA SER A 214 26.05 -18.95 20.44
C SER A 214 26.93 -19.39 21.61
N THR A 215 26.38 -19.89 22.71
CA THR A 215 27.17 -20.65 23.67
C THR A 215 27.65 -21.90 22.94
N PRO A 216 28.96 -22.20 22.92
CA PRO A 216 29.45 -23.39 22.26
C PRO A 216 28.74 -24.61 22.87
N VAL A 217 27.97 -25.34 22.08
CA VAL A 217 27.85 -26.77 22.30
C VAL A 217 29.28 -27.28 22.23
N ASP A 218 29.77 -27.94 23.28
CA ASP A 218 31.14 -28.42 23.42
C ASP A 218 31.75 -28.78 22.06
N ALA A 219 32.83 -28.08 21.68
CA ALA A 219 33.56 -28.26 20.42
C ALA A 219 34.28 -29.62 20.32
N ARG A 220 33.75 -30.66 20.98
CA ARG A 220 34.27 -32.01 21.06
C ARG A 220 33.29 -33.07 20.57
N ILE A 221 32.08 -32.69 20.12
CA ILE A 221 31.15 -33.64 19.53
C ILE A 221 31.43 -33.72 18.02
N SER A 222 31.94 -34.86 17.57
CA SER A 222 32.25 -35.11 16.16
C SER A 222 30.98 -35.27 15.30
N PHE A 223 31.11 -35.12 13.98
CA PHE A 223 30.04 -35.32 13.01
C PHE A 223 29.40 -36.71 13.17
N ALA A 224 30.20 -37.75 13.40
CA ALA A 224 29.69 -39.09 13.67
C ALA A 224 28.79 -39.17 14.90
N SER A 225 29.11 -38.41 15.94
CA SER A 225 28.30 -38.35 17.17
C SER A 225 27.02 -37.53 16.98
N LEU A 226 27.04 -36.48 16.14
CA LEU A 226 25.88 -35.64 15.86
C LEU A 226 24.91 -36.30 14.87
N PHE A 227 25.42 -37.04 13.90
CA PHE A 227 24.65 -37.61 12.79
C PHE A 227 25.05 -39.06 12.49
N PRO A 228 24.78 -40.02 13.40
CA PRO A 228 25.26 -41.39 13.28
C PRO A 228 24.78 -42.11 12.01
N ASP A 229 23.57 -41.83 11.52
CA ASP A 229 23.05 -42.47 10.30
C ASP A 229 23.66 -41.91 9.02
N LEU A 230 24.00 -40.61 9.01
CA LEU A 230 24.74 -40.01 7.90
C LEU A 230 26.22 -40.42 7.95
N ALA A 231 26.79 -40.64 9.13
CA ALA A 231 28.14 -41.15 9.28
C ALA A 231 28.33 -42.53 8.63
N LYS A 232 27.29 -43.38 8.64
CA LYS A 232 27.31 -44.67 7.91
C LYS A 232 27.32 -44.51 6.38
N GLN A 233 27.03 -43.31 5.87
CA GLN A 233 27.06 -42.97 4.44
C GLN A 233 28.27 -42.08 4.11
N TYR A 234 29.15 -41.83 5.07
CA TYR A 234 30.34 -41.01 4.89
C TYR A 234 31.40 -41.81 4.13
N SER A 235 31.86 -41.29 3.00
CA SER A 235 32.85 -41.99 2.19
C SER A 235 34.21 -42.06 2.92
N PRO A 236 34.91 -43.21 2.89
CA PRO A 236 36.27 -43.31 3.41
C PRO A 236 37.28 -42.44 2.64
N ASN A 237 36.91 -41.95 1.46
CA ASN A 237 37.77 -41.08 0.63
C ASN A 237 37.75 -39.61 1.05
N ASN A 238 36.98 -39.24 2.07
CA ASN A 238 37.03 -37.87 2.59
C ASN A 238 38.37 -37.60 3.29
N PRO A 239 38.83 -36.33 3.35
CA PRO A 239 40.13 -35.96 3.90
C PRO A 239 40.36 -36.35 5.38
N GLN A 240 39.29 -36.56 6.14
CA GLN A 240 39.35 -36.97 7.54
C GLN A 240 38.17 -37.89 7.84
N PRO A 241 38.28 -38.82 8.81
CA PRO A 241 37.19 -39.72 9.13
C PRO A 241 36.04 -38.99 9.85
N ALA A 242 34.84 -39.55 9.77
CA ALA A 242 33.60 -38.95 10.27
C ALA A 242 33.63 -38.62 11.78
N ASP A 243 34.38 -39.39 12.57
CA ASP A 243 34.58 -39.23 14.00
C ASP A 243 35.62 -38.15 14.37
N GLN A 244 36.38 -37.66 13.38
CA GLN A 244 37.37 -36.58 13.55
C GLN A 244 36.95 -35.28 12.84
N LEU A 245 35.79 -35.28 12.15
CA LEU A 245 35.18 -34.08 11.62
C LEU A 245 34.40 -33.35 12.73
N PHE A 246 34.94 -32.27 13.27
CA PHE A 246 34.26 -31.42 14.27
C PHE A 246 33.59 -30.22 13.62
N LEU A 247 32.27 -30.10 13.78
CA LEU A 247 31.46 -29.05 13.13
C LEU A 247 31.15 -27.90 14.10
N LYS A 248 31.31 -26.67 13.63
CA LYS A 248 30.88 -25.46 14.33
C LYS A 248 29.46 -25.07 13.92
N PRO A 249 28.71 -24.34 14.76
CA PRO A 249 27.41 -23.81 14.38
C PRO A 249 27.49 -22.97 13.09
N GLY A 250 26.77 -23.40 12.05
CA GLY A 250 26.74 -22.75 10.74
C GLY A 250 27.70 -23.34 9.70
N ASP A 251 28.53 -24.33 10.06
CA ASP A 251 29.36 -25.04 9.10
C ASP A 251 28.49 -25.85 8.13
N ASP A 252 28.79 -25.74 6.83
CA ASP A 252 28.11 -26.47 5.76
C ASP A 252 29.14 -27.06 4.77
N PRO A 253 29.96 -28.04 5.22
CA PRO A 253 30.98 -28.64 4.39
C PRO A 253 30.36 -29.45 3.24
N ILE A 254 31.09 -29.53 2.13
CA ILE A 254 30.83 -30.49 1.07
C ILE A 254 31.49 -31.80 1.50
N ILE A 255 30.71 -32.87 1.59
CA ILE A 255 31.15 -34.20 2.00
C ILE A 255 30.98 -35.15 0.82
N SER A 256 31.93 -36.05 0.61
CA SER A 256 31.76 -37.21 -0.27
C SER A 256 30.95 -38.29 0.47
N TRP A 257 29.88 -38.76 -0.15
CA TRP A 257 28.94 -39.73 0.41
C TRP A 257 29.01 -41.03 -0.38
N GLN A 258 28.96 -42.15 0.32
CA GLN A 258 28.89 -43.48 -0.27
C GLN A 258 27.48 -44.05 -0.11
N CYS A 259 26.95 -44.58 -1.20
CA CYS A 259 25.62 -45.19 -1.22
C CYS A 259 25.65 -46.52 -0.48
N GLN A 260 24.69 -46.74 0.43
CA GLN A 260 24.53 -48.02 1.13
C GLN A 260 23.88 -49.11 0.28
N ASN A 261 23.43 -48.79 -0.94
CA ASN A 261 22.97 -49.80 -1.88
C ASN A 261 24.18 -50.55 -2.45
N THR A 262 24.35 -51.80 -2.02
CA THR A 262 25.51 -52.66 -2.28
C THR A 262 25.67 -53.07 -3.74
N ASP A 263 24.64 -52.89 -4.56
CA ASP A 263 24.64 -53.37 -5.95
C ASP A 263 25.53 -52.55 -6.90
N TYR A 264 25.85 -51.29 -6.54
CA TYR A 264 26.48 -50.35 -7.48
C TYR A 264 27.54 -49.41 -6.90
N GLY A 265 27.75 -49.38 -5.57
CA GLY A 265 28.89 -48.68 -4.94
C GLY A 265 29.02 -47.19 -5.27
N HIS A 266 27.91 -46.46 -5.49
CA HIS A 266 27.96 -45.07 -5.94
C HIS A 266 28.56 -44.12 -4.89
N GLU A 267 29.39 -43.19 -5.35
CA GLU A 267 29.93 -42.08 -4.55
C GLU A 267 29.48 -40.73 -5.14
N TRP A 268 29.09 -39.77 -4.29
CA TRP A 268 28.70 -38.43 -4.74
C TRP A 268 29.03 -37.36 -3.70
N GLN A 269 29.18 -36.11 -4.14
CA GLN A 269 29.43 -34.98 -3.25
C GLN A 269 28.17 -34.15 -3.02
N ALA A 270 27.90 -33.80 -1.75
CA ALA A 270 26.81 -32.90 -1.39
C ALA A 270 27.11 -32.12 -0.12
N ARG A 271 26.51 -30.93 -0.02
CA ARG A 271 26.52 -30.10 1.20
C ARG A 271 25.84 -30.84 2.35
N LEU A 272 26.41 -30.74 3.55
CA LEU A 272 25.84 -31.34 4.76
C LEU A 272 24.40 -30.88 5.03
N SER A 273 24.12 -29.58 4.91
CA SER A 273 22.77 -29.02 5.09
C SER A 273 21.74 -29.65 4.14
N SER A 274 22.15 -30.00 2.93
CA SER A 274 21.28 -30.64 1.93
C SER A 274 20.90 -32.07 2.32
N ARG A 275 21.76 -32.74 3.11
CA ARG A 275 21.47 -34.07 3.66
C ARG A 275 20.62 -34.03 4.92
N ILE A 276 20.76 -32.96 5.72
CA ILE A 276 20.00 -32.80 6.98
C ILE A 276 18.59 -32.26 6.74
N SER A 277 18.45 -31.22 5.92
CA SER A 277 17.18 -30.49 5.78
C SER A 277 16.29 -31.02 4.66
N ASN A 278 16.87 -31.57 3.61
CA ASN A 278 16.14 -31.99 2.41
C ASN A 278 16.14 -33.52 2.19
N ASP A 279 16.78 -34.28 3.09
CA ASP A 279 16.94 -35.75 3.03
C ASP A 279 17.34 -36.28 1.63
N ILE A 280 18.21 -35.52 0.94
CA ILE A 280 18.61 -35.86 -0.43
C ILE A 280 19.55 -37.07 -0.38
N GLY A 281 19.07 -38.23 -0.83
CA GLY A 281 19.84 -39.47 -0.91
C GLY A 281 20.77 -39.55 -2.14
N CYS A 282 21.20 -40.76 -2.47
CA CYS A 282 22.06 -41.02 -3.63
C CYS A 282 21.36 -40.58 -4.94
N PRO A 283 21.95 -39.66 -5.73
CA PRO A 283 21.32 -39.13 -6.94
C PRO A 283 21.15 -40.20 -8.02
N GLU A 284 22.06 -41.17 -8.11
CA GLU A 284 21.98 -42.29 -9.05
C GLU A 284 20.85 -43.28 -8.69
N CYS A 285 20.66 -43.57 -7.41
CA CYS A 285 19.53 -44.39 -6.96
C CYS A 285 18.19 -43.66 -7.17
N HIS A 286 18.17 -42.34 -6.97
CA HIS A 286 17.01 -41.52 -7.27
C HIS A 286 16.70 -41.50 -8.78
N PHE A 287 17.73 -41.35 -9.63
CA PHE A 287 17.61 -41.41 -11.08
C PHE A 287 17.04 -42.75 -11.56
N LYS A 288 17.58 -43.88 -11.09
CA LYS A 288 17.08 -45.22 -11.45
C LYS A 288 15.63 -45.45 -11.02
N LYS A 289 15.16 -44.81 -9.95
CA LYS A 289 13.77 -44.91 -9.47
C LYS A 289 12.78 -44.01 -10.23
N THR A 290 13.23 -42.88 -10.78
CA THR A 290 12.34 -41.81 -11.27
C THR A 290 12.56 -41.42 -12.73
N GLY A 291 13.64 -41.87 -13.37
CA GLY A 291 13.98 -41.58 -14.76
C GLY A 291 14.41 -40.13 -15.05
N GLN A 292 14.58 -39.29 -14.02
CA GLN A 292 14.95 -37.88 -14.17
C GLN A 292 16.30 -37.57 -13.52
N VAL A 293 17.24 -37.00 -14.28
CA VAL A 293 18.54 -36.53 -13.76
C VAL A 293 18.22 -35.48 -12.71
N GLY A 294 18.64 -35.70 -11.47
CA GLY A 294 18.41 -34.78 -10.36
C GLY A 294 19.14 -33.45 -10.57
N VAL A 295 18.61 -32.59 -11.44
CA VAL A 295 19.06 -31.21 -11.55
C VAL A 295 18.47 -30.47 -10.36
N VAL A 296 19.32 -30.14 -9.39
CA VAL A 296 18.99 -29.33 -8.23
C VAL A 296 18.45 -27.97 -8.71
N LYS A 297 17.13 -27.82 -8.75
CA LYS A 297 16.50 -26.51 -8.93
C LYS A 297 16.49 -25.80 -7.59
N TYR A 298 17.40 -24.83 -7.42
CA TYR A 298 17.31 -23.87 -6.32
C TYR A 298 16.05 -23.03 -6.51
N HIS A 299 15.00 -23.32 -5.73
CA HIS A 299 13.88 -22.41 -5.54
C HIS A 299 14.26 -21.44 -4.41
N PHE A 300 14.56 -20.20 -4.77
CA PHE A 300 14.50 -19.09 -3.81
C PHE A 300 13.06 -18.55 -3.81
N PRO A 301 12.33 -18.63 -2.68
CA PRO A 301 11.03 -17.96 -2.57
C PRO A 301 11.24 -16.43 -2.68
N LYS A 302 10.40 -15.79 -3.50
CA LYS A 302 10.26 -14.33 -3.58
C LYS A 302 9.66 -13.76 -2.30
#